data_AF-A0AAN4TQ12-F1
#
_entry.id   AF-A0AAN4TQ12-F1
#
_cell.length_a   1.000
_cell.length_b   1.000
_cell.length_c   1.000
_cell.angle_alpha   90.00
_cell.angle_beta   90.00
_cell.angle_gamma   90.00
#
_symmetry.space_group_name_H-M   'P 1'
#
loop_
_entity.id
_entity.type
_entity.pdbx_description
1 polymer ?
#
loop_
_entity_poly.entity_id
_entity_poly.type
_entity_poly.pdbx_seq_one_letter_code
_entity_poly.pdbx_strand_id
1 'polypeptide(L)'
;MEELRGYGFQQRRSGAVDATLRAGYELNPDVVKNTEKHNYFTSYPVSAKKYAHRTDPDNPVLVRTIGIKNNFPIELDPDSKGPDGEIFPYNCRTTSSIPSKFVVGSKHSPPKNDAKVSKKEMGEAGYNVSLEQAGRLLREVQSDSDDDF
;
A
#
# COMPACT_ATOMS: atom_id res chain seq x y z
N MET A 1 10.89 -26.00 -1.45
CA MET A 1 10.22 -24.75 -1.91
C MET A 1 10.72 -23.60 -1.05
N GLU A 2 12.01 -23.28 -1.13
CA GLU A 2 12.71 -22.53 -0.07
C GLU A 2 13.53 -21.33 -0.61
N GLU A 3 13.23 -20.86 -1.82
CA GLU A 3 13.99 -19.79 -2.51
C GLU A 3 13.13 -18.63 -3.05
N LEU A 4 12.10 -18.19 -2.31
CA LEU A 4 11.38 -16.92 -2.61
C LEU A 4 11.58 -15.84 -1.52
N ARG A 5 12.73 -15.88 -0.83
CA ARG A 5 13.30 -14.72 -0.14
C ARG A 5 14.02 -13.84 -1.17
N GLY A 6 13.89 -12.51 -1.11
CA GLY A 6 14.91 -11.66 -1.73
C GLY A 6 14.59 -10.18 -1.89
N TYR A 7 13.76 -9.79 -2.86
CA TYR A 7 13.93 -8.47 -3.50
C TYR A 7 12.63 -7.70 -3.79
N GLY A 8 11.74 -7.60 -2.81
CA GLY A 8 10.56 -6.74 -2.88
C GLY A 8 9.30 -7.44 -3.40
N PHE A 9 8.17 -6.75 -3.33
CA PHE A 9 6.87 -7.20 -3.86
C PHE A 9 6.97 -7.31 -5.39
N GLN A 10 7.47 -8.43 -5.92
CA GLN A 10 7.61 -8.67 -7.36
C GLN A 10 6.87 -9.91 -7.87
N GLN A 11 5.91 -10.44 -7.11
CA GLN A 11 4.81 -11.17 -7.72
C GLN A 11 3.54 -10.36 -7.49
N ARG A 12 3.04 -9.74 -8.57
CA ARG A 12 1.63 -9.32 -8.60
C ARG A 12 0.81 -10.59 -8.41
N ARG A 13 0.43 -10.86 -7.17
CA ARG A 13 -0.64 -11.83 -6.89
C ARG A 13 -1.89 -11.33 -7.59
N SER A 14 -2.80 -12.25 -7.96
CA SER A 14 -4.08 -11.86 -8.55
C SER A 14 -4.72 -10.79 -7.68
N GLY A 15 -4.89 -9.58 -8.19
CA GLY A 15 -5.32 -8.42 -7.41
C GLY A 15 -6.84 -8.28 -7.34
N ALA A 16 -7.32 -7.17 -6.79
CA ALA A 16 -8.76 -6.88 -6.73
C ALA A 16 -9.43 -6.86 -8.12
N VAL A 17 -8.69 -6.51 -9.18
CA VAL A 17 -9.15 -6.57 -10.57
C VAL A 17 -9.33 -8.00 -11.04
N ASP A 18 -8.34 -8.87 -10.87
CA ASP A 18 -8.45 -10.28 -11.23
C ASP A 18 -9.58 -10.97 -10.46
N ALA A 19 -9.74 -10.67 -9.17
CA ALA A 19 -10.84 -11.20 -8.37
C ALA A 19 -12.21 -10.71 -8.85
N THR A 20 -12.30 -9.45 -9.31
CA THR A 20 -13.53 -8.88 -9.87
C THR A 20 -13.88 -9.54 -11.21
N LEU A 21 -12.90 -9.80 -12.07
CA LEU A 21 -13.09 -10.53 -13.32
C LEU A 21 -13.52 -11.99 -13.06
N ARG A 22 -12.91 -12.69 -12.08
CA ARG A 22 -13.31 -14.06 -11.68
C ARG A 22 -14.74 -14.13 -11.14
N ALA A 23 -15.23 -13.04 -10.52
CA ALA A 23 -16.60 -12.94 -10.05
C ALA A 23 -17.63 -12.62 -11.16
N GLY A 24 -17.20 -12.52 -12.42
CA GLY A 24 -18.08 -12.34 -13.58
C GLY A 24 -18.47 -10.89 -13.87
N TYR A 25 -17.82 -9.91 -13.24
CA TYR A 25 -18.04 -8.51 -13.56
C TYR A 25 -17.25 -8.07 -14.79
N GLU A 26 -17.88 -7.28 -15.64
CA GLU A 26 -17.20 -6.59 -16.74
C GLU A 26 -16.51 -5.33 -16.21
N LEU A 27 -15.22 -5.18 -16.53
CA LEU A 27 -14.44 -3.98 -16.24
C LEU A 27 -14.06 -3.31 -17.56
N ASN A 28 -13.89 -1.98 -17.51
CA ASN A 28 -13.33 -1.26 -18.65
C ASN A 28 -11.94 -1.86 -18.99
N PRO A 29 -11.66 -2.22 -20.25
CA PRO A 29 -10.36 -2.75 -20.67
C PRO A 29 -9.16 -1.89 -20.28
N ASP A 30 -9.34 -0.56 -20.22
CA ASP A 30 -8.29 0.36 -19.81
C ASP A 30 -7.89 0.16 -18.34
N VAL A 31 -8.85 -0.17 -17.46
CA VAL A 31 -8.58 -0.47 -16.05
C VAL A 31 -7.71 -1.72 -15.95
N VAL A 32 -8.06 -2.78 -16.68
CA VAL A 32 -7.28 -4.03 -16.70
C VAL A 32 -5.84 -3.76 -17.15
N LYS A 33 -5.68 -3.07 -18.29
CA LYS A 33 -4.37 -2.69 -18.83
C LYS A 33 -3.56 -1.79 -17.89
N ASN A 34 -4.21 -0.89 -17.16
CA ASN A 34 -3.55 -0.02 -16.20
C ASN A 34 -3.05 -0.81 -14.99
N THR A 35 -3.80 -1.83 -14.54
CA THR A 35 -3.40 -2.64 -13.38
C THR A 35 -2.14 -3.48 -13.63
N GLU A 36 -1.87 -3.80 -14.89
CA GLU A 36 -0.61 -4.42 -15.31
C GLU A 36 0.58 -3.46 -15.33
N LYS A 37 0.41 -2.18 -15.00
CA LYS A 37 1.49 -1.18 -15.10
C LYS A 37 1.73 -0.42 -13.82
N HIS A 38 0.75 -0.38 -12.92
CA HIS A 38 0.82 0.45 -11.74
C HIS A 38 0.75 -0.34 -10.44
N ASN A 39 1.37 0.21 -9.41
CA ASN A 39 1.11 -0.09 -8.01
C ASN A 39 0.10 0.92 -7.47
N TYR A 40 -0.92 0.45 -6.77
CA TYR A 40 -2.02 1.27 -6.26
C TYR A 40 -1.92 1.44 -4.75
N PHE A 41 -2.23 2.63 -4.28
CA PHE A 41 -2.28 2.97 -2.87
C PHE A 41 -3.56 3.73 -2.58
N THR A 42 -4.02 3.61 -1.34
CA THR A 42 -5.05 4.49 -0.82
C THR A 42 -4.72 4.88 0.61
N SER A 43 -4.89 6.16 0.93
CA SER A 43 -4.83 6.62 2.32
C SER A 43 -6.17 6.48 3.04
N TYR A 44 -7.22 5.99 2.36
CA TYR A 44 -8.54 5.80 2.96
C TYR A 44 -8.71 4.34 3.42
N PRO A 45 -8.76 4.07 4.74
CA PRO A 45 -8.76 2.70 5.27
C PRO A 45 -9.89 1.83 4.74
N VAL A 46 -11.09 2.40 4.57
CA VAL A 46 -12.27 1.68 4.07
C VAL A 46 -12.04 1.14 2.66
N SER A 47 -11.43 1.94 1.77
CA SER A 47 -11.09 1.48 0.42
C SER A 47 -10.03 0.38 0.45
N ALA A 48 -8.99 0.54 1.27
CA ALA A 48 -7.94 -0.48 1.41
C ALA A 48 -8.51 -1.83 1.84
N LYS A 49 -9.40 -1.84 2.85
CA LYS A 49 -10.09 -3.04 3.32
C LYS A 49 -10.97 -3.67 2.24
N LYS A 50 -11.77 -2.87 1.54
CA LYS A 50 -12.62 -3.36 0.44
C LYS A 50 -11.79 -4.06 -0.65
N TYR A 51 -10.65 -3.49 -1.04
CA TYR A 51 -9.78 -4.11 -2.05
C TYR A 51 -9.07 -5.35 -1.54
N ALA A 52 -8.61 -5.36 -0.29
CA ALA A 52 -8.00 -6.54 0.33
C ALA A 52 -9.00 -7.70 0.40
N HIS A 53 -10.21 -7.45 0.93
CA HIS A 53 -11.27 -8.45 1.03
C HIS A 53 -11.79 -8.91 -0.34
N ARG A 54 -11.83 -8.01 -1.34
CA ARG A 54 -12.14 -8.41 -2.72
C ARG A 54 -11.11 -9.38 -3.28
N THR A 55 -9.84 -9.20 -2.92
CA THR A 55 -8.74 -10.02 -3.42
C THR A 55 -8.75 -11.42 -2.81
N ASP A 56 -8.93 -11.49 -1.50
CA ASP A 56 -9.03 -12.74 -0.72
C ASP A 56 -10.03 -12.50 0.44
N PRO A 57 -11.27 -12.98 0.32
CA PRO A 57 -12.28 -12.79 1.36
C PRO A 57 -11.96 -13.52 2.66
N ASP A 58 -11.26 -14.66 2.57
CA ASP A 58 -10.97 -15.53 3.71
C ASP A 58 -9.71 -15.08 4.45
N ASN A 59 -8.74 -14.50 3.74
CA ASN A 59 -7.46 -14.04 4.29
C ASN A 59 -7.04 -12.67 3.70
N PRO A 60 -7.80 -11.59 3.97
CA PRO A 60 -7.45 -10.27 3.46
C PRO A 60 -6.12 -9.80 4.03
N VAL A 61 -5.24 -9.26 3.18
CA VAL A 61 -3.92 -8.74 3.61
C VAL A 61 -3.80 -7.26 3.30
N LEU A 62 -3.49 -6.48 4.33
CA LEU A 62 -3.16 -5.06 4.20
C LEU A 62 -1.65 -4.83 4.24
N VAL A 63 -1.13 -4.18 3.20
CA VAL A 63 0.26 -3.74 3.13
C VAL A 63 0.33 -2.24 3.38
N ARG A 64 1.03 -1.84 4.45
CA ARG A 64 1.24 -0.43 4.78
C ARG A 64 2.57 0.04 4.23
N THR A 65 2.61 1.28 3.78
CA THR A 65 3.82 1.92 3.25
C THR A 65 4.05 3.27 3.93
N ILE A 66 5.29 3.76 3.85
CA ILE A 66 5.69 5.05 4.42
C ILE A 66 6.51 5.86 3.42
N GLY A 67 6.37 7.19 3.44
CA GLY A 67 7.19 8.11 2.62
C GLY A 67 6.92 8.05 1.12
N ILE A 68 5.90 7.31 0.66
CA ILE A 68 5.70 7.06 -0.77
C ILE A 68 5.51 8.35 -1.57
N LYS A 69 4.69 9.29 -1.09
CA LYS A 69 4.41 10.57 -1.78
C LYS A 69 5.65 11.43 -1.97
N ASN A 70 6.63 11.36 -1.07
CA ASN A 70 7.83 12.19 -1.10
C ASN A 70 9.00 11.54 -1.86
N ASN A 71 8.91 10.24 -2.16
CA ASN A 71 10.03 9.47 -2.70
C ASN A 71 9.73 8.82 -4.07
N PHE A 72 8.50 8.93 -4.58
CA PHE A 72 8.08 8.34 -5.86
C PHE A 72 7.21 9.31 -6.66
N PRO A 73 7.23 9.22 -8.01
CA PRO A 73 6.26 9.92 -8.84
C PRO A 73 4.89 9.27 -8.64
N ILE A 74 4.08 9.88 -7.78
CA ILE A 74 2.73 9.44 -7.44
C ILE A 74 1.73 10.36 -8.13
N GLU A 75 0.78 9.77 -8.85
CA GLU A 75 -0.36 10.49 -9.43
C GLU A 75 -1.66 10.01 -8.80
N LEU A 76 -2.70 10.84 -8.83
CA LEU A 76 -4.05 10.39 -8.49
C LEU A 76 -4.49 9.30 -9.47
N ASP A 77 -5.23 8.31 -8.98
CA ASP A 77 -5.69 7.21 -9.82
C ASP A 77 -6.90 7.64 -10.67
N PRO A 78 -6.75 7.87 -11.99
CA PRO A 78 -7.84 8.31 -12.86
C PRO A 78 -8.95 7.25 -13.02
N ASP A 79 -8.67 5.99 -12.65
CA ASP A 79 -9.64 4.90 -12.69
C ASP A 79 -10.55 4.90 -11.45
N SER A 80 -10.22 5.74 -10.45
CA SER A 80 -10.97 5.86 -9.19
C SER A 80 -12.00 6.99 -9.22
N LYS A 81 -12.68 7.19 -10.34
CA LYS A 81 -13.70 8.23 -10.44
C LYS A 81 -14.99 7.84 -9.72
N GLY A 82 -15.55 8.78 -8.99
CA GLY A 82 -16.89 8.68 -8.44
C GLY A 82 -17.98 8.84 -9.50
N PRO A 83 -19.26 8.68 -9.12
CA PRO A 83 -20.40 8.90 -10.01
C PRO A 83 -20.49 10.34 -10.57
N ASP A 84 -19.89 11.30 -9.87
CA ASP A 84 -19.73 12.70 -10.27
C ASP A 84 -18.61 12.92 -11.30
N GLY A 85 -17.84 11.88 -11.62
CA GLY A 85 -16.70 11.95 -12.53
C GLY A 85 -15.40 12.44 -11.87
N GLU A 86 -15.45 12.79 -10.58
CA GLU A 86 -14.30 13.28 -9.81
C GLU A 86 -13.42 12.13 -9.34
N ILE A 87 -12.11 12.32 -9.40
CA ILE A 87 -11.15 11.31 -8.94
C ILE A 87 -11.11 11.31 -7.40
N PHE A 88 -11.23 10.13 -6.78
CA PHE A 88 -11.11 10.03 -5.32
C PHE A 88 -9.72 10.51 -4.85
N PRO A 89 -9.64 11.54 -3.99
CA PRO A 89 -8.37 12.22 -3.65
C PRO A 89 -7.42 11.36 -2.80
N TYR A 90 -7.93 10.24 -2.27
CA TYR A 90 -7.17 9.32 -1.44
C TYR A 90 -6.54 8.19 -2.23
N ASN A 91 -6.94 7.98 -3.49
CA ASN A 91 -6.48 6.89 -4.33
C ASN A 91 -5.41 7.39 -5.29
N CYS A 92 -4.28 6.72 -5.29
CA CYS A 92 -3.14 7.11 -6.10
C CYS A 92 -2.38 5.89 -6.62
N ARG A 93 -1.56 6.12 -7.64
CA ARG A 93 -0.82 5.06 -8.30
C ARG A 93 0.56 5.52 -8.76
N THR A 94 1.44 4.57 -9.01
CA THR A 94 2.75 4.80 -9.64
C THR A 94 3.17 3.59 -10.47
N THR A 95 3.92 3.82 -11.54
CA THR A 95 4.58 2.75 -12.31
C THR A 95 5.89 2.29 -11.66
N SER A 96 6.38 3.03 -10.66
CA SER A 96 7.63 2.69 -9.97
C SER A 96 7.48 1.42 -9.14
N SER A 97 8.49 0.56 -9.18
CA SER A 97 8.61 -0.54 -8.21
C SER A 97 8.86 0.03 -6.82
N ILE A 98 8.25 -0.56 -5.78
CA ILE A 98 8.40 -0.11 -4.39
C ILE A 98 9.43 -1.00 -3.66
N PRO A 99 10.62 -0.47 -3.32
CA PRO A 99 11.59 -1.18 -2.51
C PRO A 99 11.05 -1.49 -1.11
N SER A 100 11.46 -2.64 -0.55
CA SER A 100 11.00 -3.12 0.75
C SER A 100 11.26 -2.16 1.92
N LYS A 101 12.23 -1.24 1.82
CA LYS A 101 12.46 -0.19 2.83
C LYS A 101 11.30 0.78 3.00
N PHE A 102 10.39 0.87 2.03
CA PHE A 102 9.18 1.71 2.12
C PHE A 102 7.94 0.91 2.54
N VAL A 103 8.07 -0.41 2.68
CA VAL A 103 7.01 -1.29 3.19
C VAL A 103 7.19 -1.39 4.69
N VAL A 104 6.12 -1.11 5.42
CA VAL A 104 6.13 -1.13 6.86
C VAL A 104 6.02 -2.58 7.33
N GLY A 105 6.96 -3.00 8.18
CA GLY A 105 6.93 -4.34 8.77
C GLY A 105 5.82 -4.50 9.81
N SER A 106 5.52 -5.76 10.17
CA SER A 106 4.57 -6.12 11.23
C SER A 106 4.80 -5.30 12.51
N LYS A 107 3.71 -4.98 13.22
CA LYS A 107 3.73 -4.28 14.51
C LYS A 107 4.71 -4.86 15.53
N HIS A 108 4.84 -6.19 15.58
CA HIS A 108 5.76 -6.87 16.51
C HIS A 108 7.18 -7.04 15.96
N SER A 109 7.46 -6.59 14.75
CA SER A 109 8.80 -6.68 14.16
C SER A 109 9.71 -5.56 14.64
N PRO A 110 11.00 -5.83 14.86
CA PRO A 110 11.95 -4.79 15.24
C PRO A 110 12.05 -3.71 14.14
N PRO A 111 12.44 -2.48 14.49
CA PRO A 111 12.75 -1.44 13.52
C PRO A 111 13.76 -1.92 12.48
N LYS A 112 13.48 -1.72 11.19
CA LYS A 112 14.40 -2.06 10.08
C LYS A 112 14.65 -0.83 9.20
N ASN A 113 14.84 -1.03 7.91
CA ASN A 113 15.09 0.06 6.96
C ASN A 113 13.89 1.01 6.81
N ASP A 114 12.68 0.57 7.13
CA ASP A 114 11.47 1.40 7.22
C ASP A 114 11.53 2.46 8.32
N ALA A 115 12.15 2.14 9.45
CA ALA A 115 12.39 3.11 10.53
C ALA A 115 13.34 4.23 10.11
N LYS A 116 14.29 3.96 9.19
CA LYS A 116 15.17 4.99 8.62
C LYS A 116 14.40 5.96 7.74
N VAL A 117 13.45 5.45 6.95
CA VAL A 117 12.55 6.29 6.15
C VAL A 117 11.68 7.12 7.10
N SER A 118 11.06 6.51 8.10
CA SER A 118 10.25 7.22 9.11
C SER A 118 11.03 8.35 9.80
N LYS A 119 12.24 8.06 10.29
CA LYS A 119 13.11 9.07 10.92
C LYS A 119 13.39 10.24 9.96
N LYS A 120 13.66 9.97 8.69
CA LYS A 120 13.91 11.00 7.68
C LYS A 120 12.67 11.89 7.48
N GLU A 121 11.50 11.28 7.27
CA GLU A 121 10.24 12.00 7.05
C GLU A 121 9.87 12.85 8.29
N MET A 122 10.08 12.32 9.50
CA MET A 122 9.89 13.09 10.74
C MET A 122 10.88 14.25 10.86
N GLY A 123 12.14 14.06 10.46
CA GLY A 123 13.14 15.11 10.39
C GLY A 123 12.77 16.23 9.42
N GLU A 124 12.27 15.88 8.23
CA GLU A 124 11.78 16.85 7.24
C GLU A 124 10.56 17.63 7.75
N ALA A 125 9.75 17.03 8.63
CA ALA A 125 8.65 17.69 9.33
C ALA A 125 9.10 18.48 10.59
N GLY A 126 10.40 18.55 10.89
CA GLY A 126 10.96 19.35 11.99
C GLY A 126 11.12 18.61 13.33
N TYR A 127 10.95 17.28 13.37
CA TYR A 127 11.11 16.49 14.59
C TYR A 127 12.50 15.86 14.68
N ASN A 128 13.11 15.86 15.87
CA ASN A 128 14.36 15.17 16.13
C ASN A 128 14.11 13.90 16.97
N VAL A 129 14.19 12.73 16.33
CA VAL A 129 13.95 11.43 16.96
C VAL A 129 15.11 10.46 16.70
N SER A 130 15.34 9.55 17.66
CA SER A 130 16.25 8.41 17.46
C SER A 130 15.67 7.43 16.44
N LEU A 131 16.51 6.51 15.92
CA LEU A 131 16.04 5.48 15.00
C LEU A 131 15.05 4.52 15.71
N GLU A 132 15.34 4.21 16.96
CA GLU A 132 14.50 3.38 17.83
C GLU A 132 13.14 4.06 18.08
N GLN A 133 13.13 5.37 18.36
CA GLN A 133 11.90 6.14 18.55
C GLN A 133 11.05 6.17 17.28
N ALA A 134 11.64 6.48 16.12
CA ALA A 134 10.93 6.47 14.85
C ALA A 134 10.34 5.07 14.53
N GLY A 135 11.14 4.03 14.74
CA GLY A 135 10.69 2.65 14.60
C GLY A 135 9.54 2.30 15.52
N ARG A 136 9.63 2.66 16.81
CA ARG A 136 8.58 2.41 17.81
C ARG A 136 7.28 3.11 17.45
N LEU A 137 7.33 4.40 17.12
CA LEU A 137 6.15 5.18 16.73
C LEU A 137 5.49 4.61 15.47
N LEU A 138 6.29 4.18 14.48
CA LEU A 138 5.79 3.53 13.27
C LEU A 138 5.07 2.20 13.56
N ARG A 139 5.39 1.52 14.66
CA ARG A 139 4.68 0.32 15.12
C ARG A 139 3.46 0.67 15.96
N GLU A 140 3.54 1.65 16.85
CA GLU A 140 2.44 2.07 17.72
C GLU A 140 1.19 2.48 16.94
N VAL A 141 1.36 3.17 15.81
CA VAL A 141 0.23 3.60 14.95
C VAL A 141 -0.32 2.50 14.05
N GLN A 142 0.30 1.31 14.03
CA GLN A 142 -0.30 0.15 13.40
C GLN A 142 -1.34 -0.45 14.34
N SER A 143 -2.52 -0.74 13.81
CA SER A 143 -3.45 -1.61 14.50
C SER A 143 -2.95 -3.06 14.45
N ASP A 144 -3.17 -3.79 15.55
CA ASP A 144 -2.90 -5.24 15.67
C ASP A 144 -4.04 -6.10 15.10
N SER A 145 -5.15 -5.49 14.69
CA SER A 145 -6.40 -6.17 14.39
C SER A 145 -6.98 -5.62 13.10
N ASP A 146 -7.31 -6.52 12.18
CA ASP A 146 -8.08 -6.16 10.99
C ASP A 146 -9.49 -5.65 11.35
N ASP A 147 -9.92 -5.82 12.62
CA ASP A 147 -11.18 -5.35 13.22
C ASP A 147 -11.10 -3.97 13.89
N ASP A 148 -9.92 -3.36 14.11
CA ASP A 148 -9.84 -2.06 14.83
C ASP A 148 -10.20 -0.85 13.93
N PHE A 149 -10.89 -1.05 12.81
CA PHE A 149 -11.35 0.05 11.94
C PHE A 149 -12.69 -0.23 11.24
#